data_AF-A0A9E7W175-F1
#
_entry.id   AF-A0A9E7W175-F1
#
_cell.length_a   1.000
_cell.length_b   1.000
_cell.length_c   1.000
_cell.angle_alpha   90.00
_cell.angle_beta   90.00
_cell.angle_gamma   90.00
#
_symmetry.space_group_name_H-M   'P 1'
#
loop_
_entity.id
_entity.type
_entity.pdbx_description
1 polymer ?
#
loop_
_entity_poly.entity_id
_entity_poly.type
_entity_poly.pdbx_seq_one_letter_code
_entity_poly.pdbx_strand_id
1 'polypeptide(L)' 'MSEDPDVEALRQDDSNWKLGLFYASMKDPAPLVPKRHGWGWTLNFGSPWVGLAGVILVIVVVWGVFF' A
#
# COMPACT_ATOMS: atom_id res chain seq x y z
N MET A 1 -1.75 14.90 1.79
CA MET A 1 -3.20 15.12 1.63
C MET A 1 -3.44 15.23 0.13
N SER A 2 -3.95 14.19 -0.53
CA SER A 2 -4.30 14.29 -1.95
C SER A 2 -5.60 15.09 -2.05
N GLU A 3 -5.60 16.19 -2.79
CA GLU A 3 -6.78 17.06 -2.97
C GLU A 3 -7.82 16.48 -3.95
N ASP A 4 -7.58 15.26 -4.42
CA ASP A 4 -8.43 14.56 -5.37
C ASP A 4 -9.58 13.83 -4.65
N PRO A 5 -10.84 14.24 -4.88
CA PRO A 5 -12.00 13.62 -4.24
C PRO A 5 -12.19 12.15 -4.62
N ASP A 6 -11.73 11.74 -5.80
CA ASP A 6 -11.85 10.35 -6.26
C ASP A 6 -10.91 9.44 -5.46
N VAL A 7 -9.71 9.93 -5.15
CA VAL A 7 -8.73 9.21 -4.31
C VAL A 7 -9.25 9.06 -2.88
N GLU A 8 -9.88 10.10 -2.33
CA GLU A 8 -10.45 10.03 -1.00
C GLU A 8 -11.62 9.03 -0.94
N ALA A 9 -12.47 8.99 -1.97
CA ALA A 9 -13.53 8.00 -2.07
C ALA A 9 -12.98 6.56 -2.06
N LEU A 10 -11.87 6.29 -2.75
CA LEU A 10 -11.20 4.98 -2.71
C LEU A 10 -10.71 4.61 -1.30
N ARG A 11 -10.23 5.59 -0.53
CA ARG A 11 -9.70 5.38 0.82
C ARG A 11 -10.80 5.24 1.88
N GLN A 12 -11.99 5.77 1.63
CA GLN A 12 -13.15 5.57 2.50
C GLN A 12 -13.93 4.28 2.18
N ASP A 13 -13.69 3.67 1.02
CA ASP A 13 -14.32 2.40 0.63
C ASP A 13 -13.74 1.21 1.41
N ASP A 14 -14.55 0.63 2.27
CA ASP A 14 -14.23 -0.54 3.10
C ASP A 14 -13.76 -1.76 2.28
N SER A 15 -14.20 -1.89 1.03
CA SER A 15 -13.78 -2.99 0.16
C SER A 15 -12.28 -2.98 -0.14
N ASN A 16 -11.64 -1.81 -0.07
CA ASN A 16 -10.19 -1.64 -0.24
C ASN A 16 -9.41 -1.89 1.06
N TRP A 17 -10.08 -1.97 2.22
CA TRP A 17 -9.47 -2.25 3.53
C TRP A 17 -9.59 -3.73 3.90
N LYS A 18 -8.55 -4.50 3.61
CA LYS A 18 -8.47 -5.92 3.97
C LYS A 18 -8.17 -6.06 5.46
N LEU A 19 -8.95 -6.90 6.14
CA LEU A 19 -8.87 -7.12 7.59
C LEU A 19 -9.03 -5.82 8.42
N GLY A 20 -9.57 -4.75 7.84
CA GLY A 20 -9.69 -3.44 8.48
C GLY A 20 -8.36 -2.71 8.72
N LEU A 21 -7.24 -3.25 8.23
CA LEU A 21 -5.88 -2.75 8.51
C LEU A 21 -5.05 -2.51 7.26
N PHE A 22 -5.16 -3.38 6.26
CA PHE A 22 -4.32 -3.34 5.06
C PHE A 22 -5.09 -2.72 3.90
N TYR A 23 -4.53 -1.67 3.31
CA TYR A 23 -5.15 -1.01 2.15
C TYR A 23 -4.63 -1.60 0.84
N ALA A 24 -5.55 -1.91 -0.08
CA ALA A 24 -5.20 -2.40 -1.41
C ALA A 24 -6.16 -1.84 -2.46
N SER A 25 -5.67 -0.94 -3.31
CA SER A 25 -6.39 -0.39 -4.45
C SER A 25 -5.45 -0.17 -5.63
N MET A 26 -5.75 -0.77 -6.78
CA MET A 26 -5.03 -0.53 -8.04
C MET A 26 -5.35 0.85 -8.64
N LYS A 27 -6.45 1.48 -8.20
CA LYS A 27 -6.91 2.78 -8.69
C LYS A 27 -6.24 3.95 -7.96
N ASP A 28 -5.77 3.74 -6.74
CA ASP A 28 -4.99 4.73 -6.00
C ASP A 28 -3.49 4.57 -6.37
N PRO A 29 -2.86 5.55 -7.04
CA PRO A 29 -1.47 5.44 -7.46
C PRO A 29 -0.48 5.54 -6.29
N ALA A 30 -0.92 6.02 -5.11
CA ALA A 30 -0.04 6.23 -3.98
C ALA A 30 0.45 4.89 -3.39
N PRO A 31 1.77 4.71 -3.17
CA PRO A 31 2.31 3.52 -2.51
C PRO A 31 2.14 3.56 -0.99
N LEU A 32 2.01 4.75 -0.40
CA LEU A 32 1.80 4.98 1.04
C LEU A 32 0.52 5.78 1.25
N VAL A 33 -0.33 5.30 2.15
CA VAL A 33 -1.64 5.86 2.45
C VAL A 33 -1.79 6.04 3.96
N PRO A 34 -2.41 7.12 4.46
CA PRO A 34 -2.70 7.25 5.87
C PRO A 34 -3.54 6.07 6.38
N LYS A 35 -3.27 5.60 7.60
CA LYS A 35 -4.15 4.59 8.21
C LYS A 35 -5.54 5.18 8.41
N ARG A 36 -6.59 4.39 8.15
CA ARG A 36 -7.98 4.78 8.44
C ARG A 36 -8.22 5.01 9.93
N HIS A 37 -7.58 4.21 10.78
CA HIS A 37 -7.70 4.29 12.22
C HIS A 37 -6.33 4.54 12.86
N GLY A 38 -6.29 5.50 13.79
CA GLY A 38 -5.08 5.84 14.53
C GLY A 38 -4.10 6.71 13.74
N TRP A 39 -2.82 6.56 14.03
CA TRP A 39 -1.76 7.43 13.54
C TRP A 39 -0.80 6.66 12.63
N GLY A 40 -0.30 7.35 11.59
CA GLY A 40 0.73 6.85 10.68
C GLY A 40 0.20 6.40 9.32
N TRP A 41 1.04 5.63 8.62
CA TRP A 41 0.85 5.24 7.22
C TRP A 41 0.82 3.72 7.07
N THR A 42 0.17 3.25 6.02
CA THR A 42 0.19 1.86 5.54
C THR A 42 0.64 1.84 4.08
N LEU A 43 1.14 0.68 3.63
CA LEU A 43 1.37 0.43 2.21
C LEU A 43 0.04 0.21 1.49
N ASN A 44 -0.04 0.69 0.26
CA ASN A 44 -1.06 0.27 -0.70
C ASN A 44 -0.58 -0.99 -1.43
N PHE A 45 -1.08 -2.16 -1.01
CA PHE A 45 -0.71 -3.44 -1.62
C PHE A 45 -1.25 -3.63 -3.05
N GLY A 46 -2.12 -2.74 -3.53
CA GLY A 46 -2.53 -2.68 -4.93
C GLY A 46 -1.61 -1.86 -5.83
N SER A 47 -0.63 -1.14 -5.25
CA SER A 47 0.28 -0.28 -6.01
C SER A 47 1.40 -1.10 -6.67
N PRO A 48 1.69 -0.88 -7.96
CA PRO A 48 2.80 -1.56 -8.65
C PRO A 48 4.16 -1.25 -8.01
N TRP A 49 4.31 -0.07 -7.40
CA TRP A 49 5.53 0.34 -6.71
C TRP A 49 5.78 -0.45 -5.43
N VAL A 50 4.72 -0.72 -4.65
CA VAL A 50 4.81 -1.56 -3.45
C VAL A 50 5.14 -3.00 -3.83
N GLY A 51 4.51 -3.52 -4.89
CA GLY A 51 4.84 -4.84 -5.44
C GLY A 51 6.30 -4.94 -5.88
N LEU A 52 6.79 -3.96 -6.65
CA LEU A 52 8.18 -3.90 -7.11
C LEU A 52 9.16 -3.84 -5.93
N ALA A 53 8.90 -2.98 -4.94
CA ALA A 53 9.71 -2.90 -3.73
C ALA A 53 9.73 -4.23 -2.96
N GLY A 54 8.58 -4.93 -2.89
CA GLY A 54 8.50 -6.26 -2.29
C GLY A 54 9.35 -7.31 -3.02
N VAL A 55 9.32 -7.33 -4.35
CA VAL A 55 10.15 -8.24 -5.16
C VAL A 55 11.65 -7.95 -4.94
N ILE A 56 12.06 -6.68 -4.98
CA ILE A 56 13.44 -6.28 -4.71
C ILE A 56 13.88 -6.72 -3.32
N LEU A 57 13.03 -6.52 -2.31
CA LEU A 57 13.31 -6.94 -0.93
C LEU A 57 13.53 -8.46 -0.85
N VAL A 58 12.67 -9.26 -1.51
CA VAL A 58 12.83 -10.71 -1.55
C VAL A 58 14.16 -11.10 -2.21
N ILE A 59 14.53 -10.49 -3.33
CA ILE A 59 15.80 -10.76 -4.02
C ILE A 59 16.98 -10.46 -3.11
N VAL A 60 16.98 -9.30 -2.44
CA VAL A 60 18.06 -8.90 -1.52
C VAL A 60 18.18 -9.87 -0.35
N VAL A 61 17.06 -10.27 0.23
CA VAL A 61 17.04 -11.24 1.34
C VAL A 61 17.55 -12.61 0.89
N VAL A 62 17.07 -13.12 -0.24
CA VAL A 62 17.54 -14.38 -0.81
C VAL A 62 19.04 -14.30 -1.07
N TRP A 63 19.49 -13.24 -1.74
CA TRP A 63 20.91 -13.06 -2.04
C TRP A 63 21.77 -13.06 -0.77
N GLY A 64 21.42 -12.26 0.24
CA GLY A 64 22.18 -12.20 1.49
C GLY A 64 22.08 -13.46 2.37
N VAL A 65 21.15 -14.38 2.10
CA VAL A 65 21.07 -15.68 2.78
C VAL A 65 21.96 -16.73 2.10
N PHE A 66 22.14 -16.65 0.77
CA PHE A 66 22.84 -17.67 -0.01
C PHE A 66 24.26 -17.27 -0.45
N PHE A 67 24.64 -16.00 -0.32
CA PHE A 67 25.95 -15.46 -0.67
C PHE A 67 26.54 -14.68 0.50
#